data_AF-A0A1H7Z382-F1
#
_entry.id   AF-A0A1H7Z382-F1
#
_cell.length_a   1.000
_cell.length_b   1.000
_cell.length_c   1.000
_cell.angle_alpha   90.00
_cell.angle_beta   90.00
_cell.angle_gamma   90.00
#
_symmetry.space_group_name_H-M   'P 1'
#
loop_
_entity.id
_entity.type
_entity.pdbx_description
1 polymer ?
#
loop_
_entity_poly.entity_id
_entity_poly.type
_entity_poly.pdbx_seq_one_letter_code
_entity_poly.pdbx_strand_id
1 'polypeptide(L)'
;MMRNEVYISALLRTIGEFYSDSEGYSEYSLELLARLQKGNYSFINDSQEDINNVLSSYQSENKSQKIIRSANQLASINQRDIKDKDQDYFNGSLSSIFANLFKNNNESNDEYIYPLKPLKLTNIFPKKKEKGYESNYKNHIDNFHKEIDKVSNESQLYYLLQKYLWSVPATHKQGGIDVSLFDYTKTKAAITLCLYDQYQNGDLTDDDLENLIKSDKEQFLLISADISGIQDFIFNIPSKGAAKSLKGRSVYLNLIADVVVQYILDELNLKEANLLYNGGGNFYLLVPACHKDKIKEVRKNILNKLLQAHDGEIYFAIDSIAFSPSGFKDFTKLWSEAREKIEKLKEKKWSELGLKENFNKIFEPFDQGNNYCKVCGVS
;
A
#
# COMPACT_ATOMS: atom_id res chain seq x y z
N MET A 1 -17.33 -17.04 5.25
CA MET A 1 -16.45 -16.04 4.65
C MET A 1 -15.01 -16.06 5.17
N MET A 2 -14.12 -16.57 4.33
CA MET A 2 -12.68 -16.63 4.50
C MET A 2 -12.02 -15.27 4.27
N ARG A 3 -10.81 -15.09 4.80
CA ARG A 3 -10.03 -13.83 4.74
C ARG A 3 -9.81 -13.31 3.31
N ASN A 4 -9.50 -14.18 2.36
CA ASN A 4 -9.28 -13.78 0.96
C ASN A 4 -10.54 -13.21 0.31
N GLU A 5 -11.70 -13.75 0.66
CA GLU A 5 -13.00 -13.31 0.11
C GLU A 5 -13.32 -11.89 0.58
N VAL A 6 -12.99 -11.59 1.84
CA VAL A 6 -13.12 -10.24 2.42
C VAL A 6 -12.21 -9.26 1.70
N TYR A 7 -10.97 -9.67 1.42
CA TYR A 7 -10.02 -8.85 0.67
C TYR A 7 -10.50 -8.57 -0.76
N ILE A 8 -10.90 -9.60 -1.50
CA ILE A 8 -11.43 -9.45 -2.87
C ILE A 8 -12.70 -8.58 -2.85
N SER A 9 -13.60 -8.81 -1.90
CA SER A 9 -14.81 -7.99 -1.74
C SER A 9 -14.47 -6.51 -1.49
N ALA A 10 -13.45 -6.24 -0.67
CA ALA A 10 -12.99 -4.88 -0.43
C ALA A 10 -12.42 -4.22 -1.70
N LEU A 11 -11.64 -4.95 -2.50
CA LEU A 11 -11.14 -4.46 -3.79
C LEU A 11 -12.28 -4.17 -4.78
N LEU A 12 -13.25 -5.09 -4.89
CA LEU A 12 -14.33 -4.98 -5.87
C LEU A 12 -15.40 -3.96 -5.49
N ARG A 13 -15.69 -3.76 -4.20
CA ARG A 13 -16.81 -2.89 -3.79
C ARG A 13 -16.63 -1.42 -4.19
N THR A 14 -15.40 -0.92 -4.31
CA THR A 14 -15.15 0.45 -4.79
C THR A 14 -15.16 0.54 -6.31
N ILE A 15 -15.11 -0.57 -7.03
CA ILE A 15 -14.98 -0.49 -8.48
C ILE A 15 -16.27 -0.02 -9.15
N GLY A 16 -17.41 -0.06 -8.47
CA GLY A 16 -18.65 0.54 -8.98
C GLY A 16 -18.46 2.01 -9.37
N GLU A 17 -17.61 2.75 -8.66
CA GLU A 17 -17.29 4.16 -8.92
C GLU A 17 -16.54 4.37 -10.26
N PHE A 18 -15.93 3.30 -10.79
CA PHE A 18 -15.30 3.30 -12.10
C PHE A 18 -16.33 3.39 -13.25
N TYR A 19 -17.57 2.98 -13.01
CA TYR A 19 -18.61 2.79 -14.04
C TYR A 19 -19.73 3.84 -13.99
N SER A 20 -20.08 4.41 -12.84
CA SER A 20 -21.20 5.37 -12.67
C SER A 20 -21.07 6.23 -11.40
N ASP A 21 -21.72 7.40 -11.37
CA ASP A 21 -21.76 8.35 -10.23
C ASP A 21 -23.06 8.26 -9.38
N SER A 22 -23.96 7.32 -9.69
CA SER A 22 -25.24 7.16 -9.00
C SER A 22 -25.73 5.70 -8.92
N GLU A 23 -26.74 5.47 -8.06
CA GLU A 23 -27.30 4.18 -7.62
C GLU A 23 -27.15 3.04 -8.64
N GLY A 24 -26.24 2.11 -8.34
CA GLY A 24 -25.83 1.04 -9.25
C GLY A 24 -24.46 0.43 -8.95
N TYR A 25 -23.69 0.95 -7.96
CA TYR A 25 -22.37 0.42 -7.60
C TYR A 25 -22.33 -1.10 -7.37
N SER A 26 -23.37 -1.60 -6.71
CA SER A 26 -23.54 -3.02 -6.45
C SER A 26 -23.72 -3.79 -7.77
N GLU A 27 -24.48 -3.27 -8.72
CA GLU A 27 -24.72 -3.92 -10.03
C GLU A 27 -23.45 -4.04 -10.87
N TYR A 28 -22.65 -2.96 -10.97
CA TYR A 28 -21.38 -3.00 -11.71
C TYR A 28 -20.33 -3.87 -11.03
N SER A 29 -20.28 -3.86 -9.68
CA SER A 29 -19.40 -4.74 -8.92
C SER A 29 -19.77 -6.22 -9.14
N LEU A 30 -21.08 -6.51 -9.20
CA LEU A 30 -21.61 -7.85 -9.50
C LEU A 30 -21.35 -8.25 -10.96
N GLU A 31 -21.48 -7.34 -11.93
CA GLU A 31 -21.12 -7.61 -13.34
C GLU A 31 -19.64 -7.98 -13.45
N LEU A 32 -18.78 -7.26 -12.73
CA LEU A 32 -17.35 -7.54 -12.75
C LEU A 32 -17.01 -8.90 -12.14
N LEU A 33 -17.65 -9.22 -11.02
CA LEU A 33 -17.53 -10.52 -10.39
C LEU A 33 -17.98 -11.64 -11.35
N ALA A 34 -19.06 -11.42 -12.10
CA ALA A 34 -19.52 -12.36 -13.13
C ALA A 34 -18.54 -12.50 -14.31
N ARG A 35 -17.82 -11.44 -14.68
CA ARG A 35 -16.76 -11.50 -15.71
C ARG A 35 -15.56 -12.31 -15.25
N LEU A 36 -15.11 -12.09 -14.01
CA LEU A 36 -14.02 -12.85 -13.41
C LEU A 36 -14.33 -14.37 -13.35
N GLN A 37 -15.60 -14.73 -13.19
CA GLN A 37 -16.05 -16.13 -13.23
C GLN A 37 -15.96 -16.76 -14.63
N LYS A 38 -16.37 -16.02 -15.67
CA LYS A 38 -16.34 -16.53 -17.07
C LYS A 38 -14.94 -16.91 -17.54
N GLY A 39 -13.91 -16.32 -16.93
CA GLY A 39 -12.50 -16.66 -17.17
C GLY A 39 -12.07 -18.05 -16.69
N ASN A 40 -12.96 -18.80 -16.00
CA ASN A 40 -12.72 -20.18 -15.55
C ASN A 40 -11.63 -20.28 -14.47
N TYR A 41 -11.59 -19.33 -13.52
CA TYR A 41 -10.52 -19.21 -12.53
C TYR A 41 -10.94 -19.62 -11.12
N SER A 42 -10.16 -20.52 -10.52
CA SER A 42 -10.46 -21.16 -9.23
C SER A 42 -10.49 -20.21 -8.03
N PHE A 43 -9.80 -19.06 -8.08
CA PHE A 43 -9.62 -18.20 -6.90
C PHE A 43 -10.88 -17.44 -6.46
N ILE A 44 -11.93 -17.40 -7.28
CA ILE A 44 -13.22 -16.76 -6.97
C ILE A 44 -14.37 -17.78 -6.93
N ASN A 45 -14.26 -18.91 -7.64
CA ASN A 45 -15.37 -19.83 -7.84
C ASN A 45 -15.91 -20.43 -6.53
N ASP A 46 -15.05 -20.84 -5.60
CA ASP A 46 -15.46 -21.40 -4.31
C ASP A 46 -16.02 -20.34 -3.34
N SER A 47 -15.79 -19.07 -3.66
CA SER A 47 -16.06 -17.90 -2.81
C SER A 47 -17.17 -17.00 -3.35
N GLN A 48 -17.80 -17.41 -4.45
CA GLN A 48 -18.70 -16.57 -5.23
C GLN A 48 -19.91 -16.09 -4.43
N GLU A 49 -20.59 -17.00 -3.73
CA GLU A 49 -21.81 -16.68 -2.99
C GLU A 49 -21.50 -15.70 -1.84
N ASP A 50 -20.40 -15.93 -1.12
CA ASP A 50 -19.95 -15.07 -0.03
C ASP A 50 -19.57 -13.65 -0.53
N ILE A 51 -18.82 -13.55 -1.64
CA ILE A 51 -18.47 -12.25 -2.24
C ILE A 51 -19.72 -11.56 -2.80
N ASN A 52 -20.59 -12.29 -3.51
CA ASN A 52 -21.87 -11.77 -4.01
C ASN A 52 -22.69 -11.17 -2.87
N ASN A 53 -22.85 -11.91 -1.77
CA ASN A 53 -23.62 -11.48 -0.60
C ASN A 53 -23.08 -10.17 -0.02
N VAL A 54 -21.76 -9.97 -0.03
CA VAL A 54 -21.11 -8.75 0.48
C VAL A 54 -21.27 -7.56 -0.46
N LEU A 55 -21.23 -7.81 -1.78
CA LEU A 55 -21.43 -6.78 -2.79
C LEU A 55 -22.91 -6.39 -2.92
N SER A 56 -23.84 -7.32 -2.70
CA SER A 56 -25.27 -7.06 -2.69
C SER A 56 -25.71 -6.34 -1.42
N SER A 57 -26.48 -5.26 -1.58
CA SER A 57 -27.08 -4.49 -0.49
C SER A 57 -28.33 -5.19 0.05
N TYR A 58 -28.17 -6.09 1.04
CA TYR A 58 -29.30 -6.74 1.73
C TYR A 58 -29.65 -6.09 3.07
N GLN A 59 -30.89 -6.32 3.52
CA GLN A 59 -31.58 -5.67 4.65
C GLN A 59 -30.96 -5.89 6.04
N SER A 60 -30.00 -6.81 6.21
CA SER A 60 -29.23 -7.01 7.45
C SER A 60 -27.75 -7.14 7.13
N GLU A 61 -26.94 -6.22 7.66
CA GLU A 61 -25.50 -6.15 7.37
C GLU A 61 -24.77 -7.33 8.02
N ASN A 62 -24.17 -8.20 7.20
CA ASN A 62 -23.33 -9.30 7.68
C ASN A 62 -22.00 -8.76 8.24
N LYS A 63 -21.30 -9.58 9.03
CA LYS A 63 -20.04 -9.18 9.67
C LYS A 63 -19.00 -8.62 8.68
N SER A 64 -18.82 -9.25 7.52
CA SER A 64 -17.85 -8.82 6.52
C SER A 64 -18.24 -7.45 5.92
N GLN A 65 -19.53 -7.22 5.71
CA GLN A 65 -20.06 -5.92 5.28
C GLN A 65 -19.80 -4.85 6.33
N LYS A 66 -20.04 -5.13 7.63
CA LYS A 66 -19.70 -4.21 8.73
C LYS A 66 -18.21 -3.84 8.73
N ILE A 67 -17.32 -4.84 8.61
CA ILE A 67 -15.86 -4.61 8.56
C ILE A 67 -15.48 -3.74 7.36
N ILE A 68 -16.00 -4.05 6.16
CA ILE A 68 -15.71 -3.27 4.94
C ILE A 68 -16.29 -1.86 5.06
N ARG A 69 -17.47 -1.68 5.64
CA ARG A 69 -18.07 -0.37 5.90
C ARG A 69 -17.20 0.45 6.85
N SER A 70 -16.76 -0.13 7.97
CA SER A 70 -15.89 0.56 8.92
C SER A 70 -14.54 0.91 8.29
N ALA A 71 -13.97 0.02 7.47
CA ALA A 71 -12.76 0.31 6.70
C ALA A 71 -12.95 1.45 5.70
N ASN A 72 -14.11 1.51 5.04
CA ASN A 72 -14.48 2.59 4.14
C ASN A 72 -14.51 3.94 4.86
N GLN A 73 -15.14 3.99 6.03
CA GLN A 73 -15.21 5.20 6.87
C GLN A 73 -13.82 5.69 7.29
N LEU A 74 -12.91 4.78 7.66
CA LEU A 74 -11.53 5.14 8.01
C LEU A 74 -10.72 5.62 6.81
N ALA A 75 -10.86 4.97 5.65
CA ALA A 75 -10.17 5.36 4.43
C ALA A 75 -10.58 6.76 3.93
N SER A 76 -11.81 7.19 4.22
CA SER A 76 -12.35 8.50 3.82
C SER A 76 -12.34 9.56 4.92
N ILE A 77 -11.78 9.29 6.10
CA ILE A 77 -11.99 10.14 7.30
C ILE A 77 -11.44 11.57 7.16
N ASN A 78 -10.45 11.78 6.30
CA ASN A 78 -9.81 13.08 6.04
C ASN A 78 -10.26 13.72 4.71
N GLN A 79 -11.27 13.14 4.04
CA GLN A 79 -11.82 13.76 2.84
C GLN A 79 -12.53 15.06 3.21
N ARG A 80 -12.38 16.09 2.37
CA ARG A 80 -12.95 17.42 2.62
C ARG A 80 -14.33 17.51 2.00
N ASP A 81 -15.31 18.03 2.74
CA ASP A 81 -16.61 18.39 2.18
C ASP A 81 -16.43 19.48 1.11
N ILE A 82 -16.73 19.19 -0.17
CA ILE A 82 -16.93 20.24 -1.17
C ILE A 82 -18.29 20.86 -0.89
N LYS A 83 -18.31 22.17 -0.62
CA LYS A 83 -19.53 22.91 -0.30
C LYS A 83 -20.42 23.21 -1.51
N ASP A 84 -19.88 23.08 -2.72
CA ASP A 84 -20.60 23.39 -3.97
C ASP A 84 -20.97 22.11 -4.73
N LYS A 85 -22.25 21.71 -4.58
CA LYS A 85 -22.88 20.58 -5.28
C LYS A 85 -23.27 20.94 -6.72
N ASP A 86 -22.36 21.49 -7.52
CA ASP A 86 -22.63 21.62 -8.96
C ASP A 86 -22.36 20.28 -9.66
N GLN A 87 -23.34 19.85 -10.45
CA GLN A 87 -23.71 18.46 -10.72
C GLN A 87 -22.91 17.70 -11.81
N ASP A 88 -21.80 18.20 -12.36
CA ASP A 88 -21.16 17.60 -13.55
C ASP A 88 -19.71 17.11 -13.34
N TYR A 89 -19.42 16.47 -12.20
CA TYR A 89 -18.07 15.95 -11.91
C TYR A 89 -17.76 14.55 -12.49
N PHE A 90 -18.72 13.86 -13.12
CA PHE A 90 -18.52 12.49 -13.64
C PHE A 90 -17.49 12.40 -14.79
N ASN A 91 -17.19 13.53 -15.44
CA ASN A 91 -16.09 13.63 -16.41
C ASN A 91 -14.79 14.17 -15.79
N GLY A 92 -14.69 14.19 -14.46
CA GLY A 92 -13.56 14.67 -13.71
C GLY A 92 -12.30 13.86 -14.02
N SER A 93 -11.19 14.58 -14.19
CA SER A 93 -9.86 14.00 -14.23
C SER A 93 -9.24 14.09 -12.85
N LEU A 94 -8.44 13.10 -12.47
CA LEU A 94 -7.65 13.15 -11.25
C LEU A 94 -6.75 14.40 -11.28
N SER A 95 -6.91 15.29 -10.31
CA SER A 95 -6.07 16.45 -10.10
C SER A 95 -4.69 16.04 -9.62
N SER A 96 -3.69 16.83 -9.99
CA SER A 96 -2.36 16.68 -9.40
C SER A 96 -2.40 16.94 -7.90
N ILE A 97 -1.90 16.01 -7.10
CA ILE A 97 -1.71 16.19 -5.65
C ILE A 97 -0.85 17.43 -5.33
N PHE A 98 0.05 17.80 -6.25
CA PHE A 98 0.89 18.99 -6.12
C PHE A 98 0.14 20.30 -6.42
N ALA A 99 -1.03 20.26 -7.05
CA ALA A 99 -1.79 21.47 -7.38
C ALA A 99 -2.14 22.29 -6.13
N ASN A 100 -2.40 21.61 -5.01
CA ASN A 100 -2.71 22.24 -3.73
C ASN A 100 -1.50 22.93 -3.07
N LEU A 101 -0.26 22.57 -3.42
CA LEU A 101 0.94 23.19 -2.83
C LEU A 101 1.18 24.62 -3.31
N PHE A 102 0.67 24.97 -4.49
CA PHE A 102 1.00 26.23 -5.16
C PHE A 102 -0.19 27.21 -5.25
N LYS A 103 -1.35 26.88 -4.66
CA LYS A 103 -2.58 27.70 -4.70
C LYS A 103 -2.41 29.12 -4.16
N ASN A 104 -1.47 29.36 -3.24
CA ASN A 104 -1.26 30.67 -2.64
C ASN A 104 -0.33 31.59 -3.45
N ASN A 105 0.37 31.08 -4.47
CA ASN A 105 1.40 31.82 -5.20
C ASN A 105 1.07 32.10 -6.67
N ASN A 106 -0.04 31.57 -7.20
CA ASN A 106 -0.38 31.72 -8.61
C ASN A 106 -1.48 32.76 -8.82
N GLU A 107 -1.19 33.80 -9.61
CA GLU A 107 -2.19 34.68 -10.24
C GLU A 107 -2.97 33.96 -11.36
N SER A 108 -2.53 32.76 -11.78
CA SER A 108 -3.19 31.93 -12.79
C SER A 108 -4.00 30.77 -12.18
N ASN A 109 -5.27 30.66 -12.58
CA ASN A 109 -6.18 29.53 -12.26
C ASN A 109 -5.84 28.26 -13.07
N ASP A 110 -4.56 27.94 -13.26
CA ASP A 110 -4.14 26.78 -14.05
C ASP A 110 -4.38 25.47 -13.27
N GLU A 111 -5.33 24.65 -13.76
CA GLU A 111 -5.58 23.31 -13.24
C GLU A 111 -4.65 22.28 -13.92
N TYR A 112 -4.04 21.41 -13.12
CA TYR A 112 -3.21 20.31 -13.61
C TYR A 112 -3.84 18.97 -13.26
N ILE A 113 -4.02 18.12 -14.27
CA ILE A 113 -4.72 16.84 -14.18
C ILE A 113 -3.87 15.69 -14.73
N TYR A 114 -4.07 14.49 -14.22
CA TYR A 114 -3.54 13.27 -14.82
C TYR A 114 -4.45 12.81 -15.96
N PRO A 115 -3.88 12.46 -17.13
CA PRO A 115 -4.69 11.99 -18.25
C PRO A 115 -5.29 10.62 -17.92
N LEU A 116 -6.57 10.42 -18.21
CA LEU A 116 -7.25 9.13 -18.06
C LEU A 116 -6.68 8.11 -19.06
N LYS A 117 -5.67 7.36 -18.65
CA LYS A 117 -4.98 6.37 -19.48
C LYS A 117 -4.45 5.24 -18.60
N PRO A 118 -4.25 4.03 -19.15
CA PRO A 118 -3.57 2.95 -18.43
C PRO A 118 -2.16 3.38 -17.96
N LEU A 119 -1.77 2.92 -16.78
CA LEU A 119 -0.48 3.22 -16.17
C LEU A 119 0.66 2.79 -17.09
N LYS A 120 1.42 3.77 -17.56
CA LYS A 120 2.62 3.63 -18.39
C LYS A 120 3.52 4.81 -18.09
N LEU A 121 4.85 4.62 -18.15
CA LEU A 121 5.83 5.68 -17.88
C LEU A 121 5.62 6.96 -18.72
N THR A 122 5.03 6.85 -19.90
CA THR A 122 4.71 8.00 -20.76
C THR A 122 3.47 8.79 -20.34
N ASN A 123 2.67 8.26 -19.41
CA ASN A 123 1.37 8.81 -19.00
C ASN A 123 1.38 9.38 -17.57
N ILE A 124 2.46 9.22 -16.81
CA ILE A 124 2.50 9.50 -15.35
C ILE A 124 2.64 10.99 -14.99
N PHE A 125 2.85 11.88 -15.94
CA PHE A 125 3.01 13.30 -15.65
C PHE A 125 1.68 14.04 -15.79
N PRO A 126 1.33 14.93 -14.83
CA PRO A 126 0.14 15.75 -14.94
C PRO A 126 0.31 16.76 -16.07
N LYS A 127 -0.81 17.13 -16.69
CA LYS A 127 -0.89 18.10 -17.79
C LYS A 127 -1.82 19.23 -17.41
N LYS A 128 -1.55 20.42 -17.96
CA LYS A 128 -2.48 21.54 -17.85
C LYS A 128 -3.82 21.15 -18.48
N LYS A 129 -4.92 21.36 -17.76
CA LYS A 129 -6.28 21.05 -18.21
C LYS A 129 -6.69 22.07 -19.26
N GLU A 130 -6.99 21.57 -20.46
CA GLU A 130 -7.50 22.38 -21.56
C GLU A 130 -9.00 22.65 -21.38
N LYS A 131 -9.49 23.80 -21.87
CA LYS A 131 -10.93 24.12 -21.86
C LYS A 131 -11.66 23.09 -22.74
N GLY A 132 -12.72 22.49 -22.20
CA GLY A 132 -13.50 21.46 -22.91
C GLY A 132 -12.85 20.07 -22.93
N TYR A 133 -11.82 19.83 -22.10
CA TYR A 133 -11.26 18.49 -21.93
C TYR A 133 -12.32 17.53 -21.37
N GLU A 134 -12.57 16.44 -22.08
CA GLU A 134 -13.43 15.34 -21.64
C GLU A 134 -12.63 14.03 -21.57
N SER A 135 -12.72 13.35 -20.44
CA SER A 135 -12.12 12.04 -20.25
C SER A 135 -12.91 10.97 -21.01
N ASN A 136 -12.23 10.21 -21.89
CA ASN A 136 -12.87 9.10 -22.61
C ASN A 136 -12.96 7.83 -21.72
N TYR A 137 -13.87 7.86 -20.74
CA TYR A 137 -14.11 6.75 -19.82
C TYR A 137 -14.55 5.47 -20.54
N LYS A 138 -15.43 5.58 -21.54
CA LYS A 138 -15.94 4.43 -22.30
C LYS A 138 -14.80 3.58 -22.88
N ASN A 139 -13.88 4.19 -23.63
CA ASN A 139 -12.75 3.47 -24.20
C ASN A 139 -11.80 2.91 -23.12
N HIS A 140 -11.64 3.63 -22.00
CA HIS A 140 -10.81 3.17 -20.89
C HIS A 140 -11.40 1.94 -20.19
N ILE A 141 -12.72 1.94 -19.95
CA ILE A 141 -13.50 0.80 -19.42
C ILE A 141 -13.49 -0.38 -20.40
N ASP A 142 -13.70 -0.14 -21.70
CA ASP A 142 -13.66 -1.20 -22.73
C ASP A 142 -12.29 -1.92 -22.76
N ASN A 143 -11.20 -1.17 -22.57
CA ASN A 143 -9.87 -1.76 -22.50
C ASN A 143 -9.63 -2.53 -21.19
N PHE A 144 -10.16 -2.02 -20.07
CA PHE A 144 -10.16 -2.74 -18.79
C PHE A 144 -10.89 -4.09 -18.91
N HIS A 145 -12.08 -4.11 -19.50
CA HIS A 145 -12.86 -5.34 -19.70
C HIS A 145 -12.12 -6.40 -20.51
N LYS A 146 -11.40 -6.01 -21.57
CA LYS A 146 -10.59 -6.95 -22.37
C LYS A 146 -9.45 -7.62 -21.59
N GLU A 147 -8.99 -6.99 -20.52
CA GLU A 147 -7.88 -7.50 -19.70
C GLU A 147 -8.37 -8.22 -18.45
N ILE A 148 -9.49 -7.81 -17.85
CA ILE A 148 -10.02 -8.50 -16.66
C ILE A 148 -10.46 -9.93 -16.94
N ASP A 149 -10.93 -10.20 -18.16
CA ASP A 149 -11.28 -11.55 -18.60
C ASP A 149 -10.06 -12.52 -18.60
N LYS A 150 -8.83 -12.00 -18.43
CA LYS A 150 -7.57 -12.78 -18.40
C LYS A 150 -6.97 -12.91 -16.99
N VAL A 151 -7.60 -12.32 -15.98
CA VAL A 151 -7.09 -12.30 -14.60
C VAL A 151 -7.32 -13.65 -13.94
N SER A 152 -6.25 -14.31 -13.53
CA SER A 152 -6.27 -15.67 -13.01
C SER A 152 -6.02 -15.80 -11.51
N ASN A 153 -5.62 -14.71 -10.84
CA ASN A 153 -5.36 -14.69 -9.40
C ASN A 153 -5.53 -13.29 -8.79
N GLU A 154 -5.51 -13.24 -7.46
CA GLU A 154 -5.69 -12.02 -6.66
C GLU A 154 -4.65 -10.94 -6.97
N SER A 155 -3.37 -11.31 -7.10
CA SER A 155 -2.28 -10.37 -7.40
C SER A 155 -2.47 -9.72 -8.79
N GLN A 156 -2.87 -10.50 -9.80
CA GLN A 156 -3.19 -9.99 -11.13
C GLN A 156 -4.38 -9.04 -11.10
N LEU A 157 -5.42 -9.33 -10.30
CA LEU A 157 -6.54 -8.41 -10.09
C LEU A 157 -6.02 -7.09 -9.49
N TYR A 158 -5.26 -7.14 -8.40
CA TYR A 158 -4.70 -5.95 -7.75
C TYR A 158 -3.89 -5.06 -8.72
N TYR A 159 -2.98 -5.64 -9.50
CA TYR A 159 -2.18 -4.88 -10.45
C TYR A 159 -2.97 -4.42 -11.69
N LEU A 160 -4.03 -5.12 -12.09
CA LEU A 160 -4.94 -4.64 -13.12
C LEU A 160 -5.72 -3.41 -12.64
N LEU A 161 -6.22 -3.45 -11.39
CA LEU A 161 -6.85 -2.29 -10.75
C LEU A 161 -5.86 -1.12 -10.68
N GLN A 162 -4.59 -1.36 -10.31
CA GLN A 162 -3.56 -0.32 -10.34
C GLN A 162 -3.41 0.28 -11.73
N LYS A 163 -3.28 -0.58 -12.75
CA LYS A 163 -3.06 -0.15 -14.12
C LYS A 163 -4.19 0.75 -14.64
N TYR A 164 -5.44 0.48 -14.30
CA TYR A 164 -6.59 1.21 -14.85
C TYR A 164 -7.16 2.29 -13.92
N LEU A 165 -7.02 2.17 -12.60
CA LEU A 165 -7.67 3.08 -11.64
C LEU A 165 -6.72 4.15 -11.06
N TRP A 166 -5.41 4.12 -11.37
CA TRP A 166 -4.44 5.10 -10.84
C TRP A 166 -4.71 6.56 -11.23
N SER A 167 -5.36 6.80 -12.37
CA SER A 167 -5.69 8.14 -12.89
C SER A 167 -7.19 8.44 -12.84
N VAL A 168 -7.98 7.54 -12.24
CA VAL A 168 -9.41 7.75 -11.98
C VAL A 168 -9.49 8.40 -10.60
N PRO A 169 -10.17 9.55 -10.44
CA PRO A 169 -10.39 10.11 -9.12
C PRO A 169 -11.28 9.19 -8.28
N ALA A 170 -10.99 9.03 -6.99
CA ALA A 170 -11.94 8.46 -6.04
C ALA A 170 -13.07 9.48 -5.82
N THR A 171 -14.23 9.31 -6.47
CA THR A 171 -15.41 10.16 -6.22
C THR A 171 -16.12 9.67 -4.94
N HIS A 172 -16.87 10.48 -4.18
CA HIS A 172 -18.15 11.08 -4.55
C HIS A 172 -18.47 12.31 -3.69
N LYS A 173 -19.00 13.37 -4.31
CA LYS A 173 -19.65 14.54 -3.66
C LYS A 173 -18.77 15.43 -2.75
N GLN A 174 -17.55 15.04 -2.40
CA GLN A 174 -16.72 15.74 -1.42
C GLN A 174 -15.21 15.56 -1.69
N GLY A 175 -14.59 16.55 -2.33
CA GLY A 175 -13.18 16.94 -2.14
C GLY A 175 -12.05 16.09 -2.72
N GLY A 176 -12.29 14.83 -3.07
CA GLY A 176 -11.26 13.83 -3.42
C GLY A 176 -10.72 13.86 -4.85
N ILE A 177 -10.60 15.04 -5.48
CA ILE A 177 -10.16 15.10 -6.88
C ILE A 177 -8.68 14.72 -7.03
N ASP A 178 -7.88 14.74 -5.97
CA ASP A 178 -6.43 14.44 -5.99
C ASP A 178 -6.06 13.06 -5.41
N VAL A 179 -7.03 12.25 -5.02
CA VAL A 179 -6.84 10.86 -4.57
C VAL A 179 -7.31 9.91 -5.66
N SER A 180 -6.44 8.98 -6.08
CA SER A 180 -6.84 7.99 -7.08
C SER A 180 -7.78 6.94 -6.50
N LEU A 181 -8.69 6.45 -7.34
CA LEU A 181 -9.59 5.35 -7.02
C LEU A 181 -8.80 4.09 -6.66
N PHE A 182 -7.64 3.88 -7.30
CA PHE A 182 -6.73 2.80 -6.92
C PHE A 182 -6.21 2.96 -5.49
N ASP A 183 -5.64 4.11 -5.13
CA ASP A 183 -5.05 4.32 -3.81
C ASP A 183 -6.11 4.26 -2.70
N TYR A 184 -7.30 4.77 -2.97
CA TYR A 184 -8.45 4.63 -2.08
C TYR A 184 -8.84 3.16 -1.89
N THR A 185 -8.99 2.40 -2.99
CA THR A 185 -9.33 0.97 -2.96
C THR A 185 -8.27 0.14 -2.24
N LYS A 186 -6.99 0.39 -2.54
CA LYS A 186 -5.84 -0.23 -1.89
C LYS A 186 -5.85 0.01 -0.38
N THR A 187 -5.98 1.27 0.03
CA THR A 187 -5.99 1.65 1.45
C THR A 187 -7.16 1.02 2.19
N LYS A 188 -8.37 1.08 1.61
CA LYS A 188 -9.56 0.44 2.17
C LYS A 188 -9.38 -1.07 2.32
N ALA A 189 -8.83 -1.76 1.32
CA ALA A 189 -8.58 -3.19 1.38
C ALA A 189 -7.56 -3.56 2.47
N ALA A 190 -6.50 -2.77 2.65
CA ALA A 190 -5.53 -2.95 3.73
C ALA A 190 -6.17 -2.80 5.12
N ILE A 191 -6.98 -1.74 5.32
CA ILE A 191 -7.71 -1.51 6.57
C ILE A 191 -8.70 -2.65 6.84
N THR A 192 -9.41 -3.11 5.80
CA THR A 192 -10.38 -4.21 5.89
C THR A 192 -9.70 -5.49 6.40
N LEU A 193 -8.55 -5.85 5.83
CA LEU A 193 -7.77 -7.00 6.29
C LEU A 193 -7.32 -6.85 7.75
N CYS A 194 -6.86 -5.66 8.14
CA CYS A 194 -6.44 -5.43 9.52
C CYS A 194 -7.61 -5.64 10.49
N LEU A 195 -8.76 -5.03 10.22
CA LEU A 195 -9.96 -5.16 11.05
C LEU A 195 -10.50 -6.61 11.06
N TYR A 196 -10.43 -7.31 9.93
CA TYR A 196 -10.82 -8.72 9.88
C TYR A 196 -9.93 -9.58 10.77
N ASP A 197 -8.61 -9.41 10.70
CA ASP A 197 -7.67 -10.19 11.51
C ASP A 197 -7.80 -9.88 13.00
N GLN A 198 -8.02 -8.60 13.36
CA GLN A 198 -8.35 -8.21 14.73
C GLN A 198 -9.63 -8.87 15.23
N TYR A 199 -10.68 -8.90 14.41
CA TYR A 199 -11.93 -9.56 14.77
C TYR A 199 -11.73 -11.06 14.96
N GLN A 200 -11.05 -11.74 14.02
CA GLN A 200 -10.83 -13.19 14.12
C GLN A 200 -10.01 -13.56 15.35
N ASN A 201 -9.10 -12.68 15.80
CA ASN A 201 -8.32 -12.88 17.00
C ASN A 201 -9.09 -12.56 18.31
N GLY A 202 -10.31 -12.02 18.22
CA GLY A 202 -11.12 -11.61 19.37
C GLY A 202 -10.76 -10.23 19.95
N ASP A 203 -9.88 -9.48 19.28
CA ASP A 203 -9.45 -8.13 19.70
C ASP A 203 -10.42 -7.02 19.23
N LEU A 204 -11.38 -7.38 18.39
CA LEU A 204 -12.42 -6.50 17.86
C LEU A 204 -13.77 -7.23 17.85
N THR A 205 -14.81 -6.58 18.39
CA THR A 205 -16.18 -7.12 18.46
C THR A 205 -17.14 -6.38 17.52
N ASP A 206 -18.37 -6.88 17.39
CA ASP A 206 -19.45 -6.18 16.66
C ASP A 206 -19.73 -4.78 17.26
N ASP A 207 -19.75 -4.66 18.59
CA ASP A 207 -19.97 -3.38 19.27
C ASP A 207 -18.82 -2.38 19.04
N ASP A 208 -17.58 -2.90 18.98
CA ASP A 208 -16.41 -2.10 18.63
C ASP A 208 -16.49 -1.61 17.17
N LEU A 209 -16.98 -2.43 16.23
CA LEU A 209 -17.14 -2.05 14.83
C LEU A 209 -18.16 -0.91 14.64
N GLU A 210 -19.25 -0.91 15.41
CA GLU A 210 -20.26 0.18 15.36
C GLU A 210 -19.73 1.50 15.91
N ASN A 211 -18.78 1.45 16.85
CA ASN A 211 -18.19 2.62 17.51
C ASN A 211 -16.72 2.86 17.12
N LEU A 212 -16.24 2.25 16.03
CA LEU A 212 -14.82 2.11 15.73
C LEU A 212 -14.07 3.45 15.74
N ILE A 213 -14.62 4.50 15.14
CA ILE A 213 -13.99 5.82 15.02
C ILE A 213 -13.70 6.47 16.39
N LYS A 214 -14.46 6.09 17.43
CA LYS A 214 -14.30 6.59 18.80
C LYS A 214 -13.48 5.64 19.68
N SER A 215 -13.07 4.49 19.15
CA SER A 215 -12.31 3.50 19.90
C SER A 215 -10.86 3.96 20.08
N ASP A 216 -10.37 3.84 21.31
CA ASP A 216 -8.96 4.05 21.65
C ASP A 216 -8.16 2.75 21.68
N LYS A 217 -8.80 1.60 21.37
CA LYS A 217 -8.09 0.32 21.28
C LYS A 217 -7.13 0.34 20.09
N GLU A 218 -5.88 -0.08 20.31
CA GLU A 218 -4.92 -0.31 19.23
C GLU A 218 -5.47 -1.42 18.33
N GLN A 219 -5.68 -1.12 17.05
CA GLN A 219 -6.20 -2.08 16.05
C GLN A 219 -5.23 -2.26 14.88
N PHE A 220 -4.28 -1.35 14.75
CA PHE A 220 -3.35 -1.27 13.64
C PHE A 220 -1.91 -1.12 14.13
N LEU A 221 -0.98 -1.56 13.29
CA LEU A 221 0.45 -1.26 13.35
C LEU A 221 0.83 -0.55 12.07
N LEU A 222 1.54 0.57 12.20
CA LEU A 222 2.30 1.16 11.11
C LEU A 222 3.74 0.65 11.22
N ILE A 223 4.10 -0.29 10.37
CA ILE A 223 5.50 -0.72 10.22
C ILE A 223 6.19 0.32 9.34
N SER A 224 7.34 0.80 9.79
CA SER A 224 8.26 1.63 9.02
C SER A 224 9.59 0.89 8.92
N ALA A 225 10.26 1.07 7.79
CA ALA A 225 11.62 0.60 7.64
C ALA A 225 12.47 1.54 6.80
N ASP A 226 13.77 1.58 7.09
CA ASP A 226 14.76 2.31 6.32
C ASP A 226 16.09 1.56 6.28
N ILE A 227 16.72 1.54 5.11
CA ILE A 227 18.06 1.01 4.92
C ILE A 227 19.08 2.06 5.36
N SER A 228 19.88 1.72 6.37
CA SER A 228 21.09 2.48 6.71
C SER A 228 22.29 1.96 5.92
N GLY A 229 23.17 2.88 5.50
CA GLY A 229 24.42 2.54 4.79
C GLY A 229 24.28 2.54 3.26
N ILE A 230 23.16 2.99 2.68
CA ILE A 230 22.96 3.06 1.21
C ILE A 230 24.13 3.78 0.51
N GLN A 231 24.53 4.95 1.01
CA GLN A 231 25.57 5.76 0.36
C GLN A 231 26.92 5.05 0.41
N ASP A 232 27.34 4.59 1.58
CA ASP A 232 28.60 3.87 1.76
C ASP A 232 28.64 2.61 0.89
N PHE A 233 27.54 1.85 0.89
CA PHE A 233 27.41 0.66 0.05
C PHE A 233 27.48 0.99 -1.44
N ILE A 234 26.79 2.01 -1.94
CA ILE A 234 26.78 2.33 -3.37
C ILE A 234 28.14 2.87 -3.84
N PHE A 235 28.75 3.78 -3.07
CA PHE A 235 29.90 4.56 -3.54
C PHE A 235 31.26 3.97 -3.18
N ASN A 236 31.33 2.98 -2.28
CA ASN A 236 32.58 2.27 -1.96
C ASN A 236 32.96 1.26 -3.05
N ILE A 237 33.23 1.73 -4.27
CA ILE A 237 33.57 0.91 -5.45
C ILE A 237 34.97 1.25 -6.01
N PRO A 238 35.76 0.24 -6.44
CA PRO A 238 36.99 0.47 -7.17
C PRO A 238 36.76 1.22 -8.49
N SER A 239 37.76 2.00 -8.93
CA SER A 239 37.68 2.85 -10.12
C SER A 239 37.44 2.07 -11.43
N LYS A 240 37.89 0.82 -11.53
CA LYS A 240 37.68 -0.02 -12.71
C LYS A 240 36.26 -0.60 -12.73
N GLY A 241 35.46 -0.21 -13.73
CA GLY A 241 34.09 -0.71 -13.89
C GLY A 241 33.05 0.00 -13.01
N ALA A 242 33.44 1.11 -12.35
CA ALA A 242 32.64 1.84 -11.38
C ALA A 242 31.20 2.13 -11.85
N ALA A 243 31.01 2.62 -13.08
CA ALA A 243 29.67 2.95 -13.59
C ALA A 243 28.71 1.74 -13.65
N LYS A 244 29.22 0.54 -13.97
CA LYS A 244 28.40 -0.69 -13.97
C LYS A 244 28.13 -1.16 -12.54
N SER A 245 29.15 -1.14 -11.68
CA SER A 245 29.01 -1.52 -10.26
C SER A 245 28.04 -0.60 -9.52
N LEU A 246 28.09 0.71 -9.75
CA LEU A 246 27.18 1.70 -9.16
C LEU A 246 25.72 1.37 -9.48
N LYS A 247 25.41 1.15 -10.78
CA LYS A 247 24.07 0.75 -11.22
C LYS A 247 23.66 -0.60 -10.64
N GLY A 248 24.57 -1.57 -10.62
CA GLY A 248 24.33 -2.89 -10.03
C GLY A 248 23.96 -2.81 -8.55
N ARG A 249 24.72 -2.04 -7.76
CA ARG A 249 24.45 -1.83 -6.33
C ARG A 249 23.15 -1.07 -6.07
N SER A 250 22.83 -0.07 -6.89
CA SER A 250 21.56 0.65 -6.78
C SER A 250 20.36 -0.27 -7.07
N VAL A 251 20.44 -1.10 -8.11
CA VAL A 251 19.40 -2.12 -8.40
C VAL A 251 19.33 -3.14 -7.27
N TYR A 252 20.48 -3.60 -6.76
CA TYR A 252 20.56 -4.54 -5.65
C TYR A 252 19.83 -4.04 -4.40
N LEU A 253 20.03 -2.76 -4.02
CA LEU A 253 19.35 -2.16 -2.87
C LEU A 253 17.83 -2.02 -3.05
N ASN A 254 17.36 -1.82 -4.28
CA ASN A 254 15.92 -1.87 -4.55
C ASN A 254 15.39 -3.30 -4.43
N LEU A 255 16.09 -4.28 -5.00
CA LEU A 255 15.69 -5.69 -4.93
C LEU A 255 15.68 -6.23 -3.49
N ILE A 256 16.66 -5.85 -2.66
CA ILE A 256 16.69 -6.30 -1.26
C ILE A 256 15.55 -5.69 -0.46
N ALA A 257 15.17 -4.43 -0.74
CA ALA A 257 13.98 -3.82 -0.14
C ALA A 257 12.71 -4.57 -0.55
N ASP A 258 12.55 -4.88 -1.84
CA ASP A 258 11.41 -5.65 -2.36
C ASP A 258 11.33 -7.04 -1.72
N VAL A 259 12.47 -7.74 -1.59
CA VAL A 259 12.53 -9.07 -0.95
C VAL A 259 12.20 -8.99 0.54
N VAL A 260 12.68 -7.98 1.27
CA VAL A 260 12.36 -7.79 2.68
C VAL A 260 10.86 -7.50 2.85
N VAL A 261 10.29 -6.64 2.01
CA VAL A 261 8.84 -6.36 2.01
C VAL A 261 8.05 -7.64 1.75
N GLN A 262 8.38 -8.39 0.71
CA GLN A 262 7.70 -9.64 0.38
C GLN A 262 7.80 -10.64 1.53
N TYR A 263 8.98 -10.78 2.14
CA TYR A 263 9.19 -11.65 3.29
C TYR A 263 8.30 -11.26 4.49
N ILE A 264 8.16 -9.96 4.78
CA ILE A 264 7.25 -9.49 5.84
C ILE A 264 5.78 -9.80 5.49
N LEU A 265 5.38 -9.55 4.24
CA LEU A 265 4.01 -9.85 3.79
C LEU A 265 3.71 -11.35 3.93
N ASP A 266 4.62 -12.23 3.52
CA ASP A 266 4.44 -13.69 3.59
C ASP A 266 4.38 -14.17 5.05
N GLU A 267 5.31 -13.75 5.91
CA GLU A 267 5.39 -14.19 7.32
C GLU A 267 4.18 -13.73 8.16
N LEU A 268 3.60 -12.59 7.79
CA LEU A 268 2.40 -12.04 8.40
C LEU A 268 1.12 -12.38 7.63
N ASN A 269 1.21 -13.18 6.56
CA ASN A 269 0.10 -13.55 5.69
C ASN A 269 -0.72 -12.32 5.21
N LEU A 270 -0.04 -11.23 4.85
CA LEU A 270 -0.65 -9.99 4.35
C LEU A 270 -0.78 -10.01 2.83
N LYS A 271 -1.52 -9.04 2.29
CA LYS A 271 -1.70 -8.86 0.85
C LYS A 271 -0.95 -7.63 0.34
N GLU A 272 -0.80 -7.50 -0.96
CA GLU A 272 -0.11 -6.40 -1.64
C GLU A 272 -0.68 -5.03 -1.25
N ALA A 273 -1.97 -4.98 -0.91
CA ALA A 273 -2.62 -3.76 -0.46
C ALA A 273 -2.05 -3.21 0.86
N ASN A 274 -1.54 -4.07 1.74
CA ASN A 274 -0.97 -3.70 3.03
C ASN A 274 0.35 -2.92 2.89
N LEU A 275 1.02 -2.98 1.74
CA LEU A 275 2.20 -2.19 1.44
C LEU A 275 1.80 -0.77 1.02
N LEU A 276 1.92 0.21 1.91
CA LEU A 276 1.53 1.59 1.62
C LEU A 276 2.51 2.28 0.66
N TYR A 277 3.80 2.13 0.93
CA TYR A 277 4.89 2.74 0.17
C TYR A 277 6.13 1.86 0.20
N ASN A 278 6.87 1.83 -0.90
CA ASN A 278 8.20 1.23 -1.00
C ASN A 278 9.01 2.02 -2.03
N GLY A 279 10.07 2.71 -1.58
CA GLY A 279 10.91 3.50 -2.46
C GLY A 279 12.08 4.15 -1.74
N GLY A 280 13.24 4.21 -2.40
CA GLY A 280 14.44 4.85 -1.86
C GLY A 280 14.97 4.18 -0.60
N GLY A 281 14.84 2.86 -0.49
CA GLY A 281 15.22 2.09 0.69
C GLY A 281 14.29 2.25 1.90
N ASN A 282 13.19 2.98 1.75
CA ASN A 282 12.19 3.19 2.79
C ASN A 282 10.88 2.49 2.41
N PHE A 283 10.24 1.84 3.37
CA PHE A 283 8.91 1.28 3.14
C PHE A 283 8.00 1.40 4.37
N TYR A 284 6.70 1.41 4.11
CA TYR A 284 5.65 1.48 5.13
C TYR A 284 4.59 0.42 4.87
N LEU A 285 4.22 -0.33 5.92
CA LEU A 285 3.11 -1.29 5.86
C LEU A 285 2.05 -0.99 6.91
N LEU A 286 0.80 -1.20 6.55
CA LEU A 286 -0.34 -1.22 7.47
C LEU A 286 -0.66 -2.67 7.83
N VAL A 287 -0.60 -3.01 9.11
CA VAL A 287 -0.69 -4.38 9.63
C VAL A 287 -1.68 -4.43 10.80
N PRO A 288 -2.42 -5.53 11.05
CA PRO A 288 -3.25 -5.65 12.25
C PRO A 288 -2.40 -5.67 13.54
N ALA A 289 -2.94 -5.10 14.62
CA ALA A 289 -2.27 -5.04 15.93
C ALA A 289 -1.90 -6.40 16.52
N CYS A 290 -2.62 -7.48 16.19
CA CYS A 290 -2.34 -8.84 16.67
C CYS A 290 -0.98 -9.38 16.18
N HIS A 291 -0.35 -8.78 15.17
CA HIS A 291 1.00 -9.16 14.72
C HIS A 291 2.15 -8.44 15.46
N LYS A 292 1.86 -7.68 16.52
CA LYS A 292 2.85 -6.87 17.26
C LYS A 292 4.03 -7.67 17.81
N ASP A 293 3.82 -8.91 18.20
CA ASP A 293 4.91 -9.77 18.66
C ASP A 293 5.57 -10.53 17.50
N LYS A 294 4.79 -10.99 16.51
CA LYS A 294 5.34 -11.70 15.36
C LYS A 294 6.29 -10.83 14.53
N ILE A 295 6.03 -9.53 14.39
CA ILE A 295 6.95 -8.63 13.67
C ILE A 295 8.32 -8.52 14.36
N LYS A 296 8.41 -8.69 15.69
CA LYS A 296 9.69 -8.68 16.40
C LYS A 296 10.55 -9.89 16.02
N GLU A 297 9.93 -11.05 15.82
CA GLU A 297 10.58 -12.27 15.35
C GLU A 297 11.00 -12.13 13.89
N VAL A 298 10.08 -11.70 13.02
CA VAL A 298 10.35 -11.48 11.59
C VAL A 298 11.53 -10.51 11.39
N ARG A 299 11.57 -9.41 12.17
CA ARG A 299 12.69 -8.48 12.19
C ARG A 299 14.02 -9.16 12.54
N LYS A 300 14.06 -9.97 13.60
CA LYS A 300 15.29 -10.70 13.99
C LYS A 300 15.75 -11.64 12.88
N ASN A 301 14.82 -12.31 12.20
CA ASN A 301 15.14 -13.21 11.10
C ASN A 301 15.72 -12.46 9.90
N ILE A 302 15.14 -11.31 9.54
CA ILE A 302 15.66 -10.42 8.49
C ILE A 302 17.08 -9.96 8.85
N LEU A 303 17.27 -9.43 10.05
CA LEU A 303 18.57 -8.92 10.50
C LEU A 303 19.63 -10.03 10.54
N ASN A 304 19.31 -11.23 11.01
CA ASN A 304 20.25 -12.35 10.99
C ASN A 304 20.70 -12.73 9.58
N LYS A 305 19.77 -12.75 8.61
CA LYS A 305 20.08 -13.05 7.20
C LYS A 305 20.93 -11.95 6.57
N LEU A 306 20.61 -10.67 6.84
CA LEU A 306 21.38 -9.54 6.34
C LEU A 306 22.79 -9.51 6.92
N LEU A 307 22.93 -9.73 8.23
CA LEU A 307 24.23 -9.78 8.88
C LEU A 307 25.11 -10.89 8.28
N GLN A 308 24.53 -12.06 8.02
CA GLN A 308 25.26 -13.18 7.41
C GLN A 308 25.62 -12.95 5.94
N ALA A 309 24.79 -12.22 5.19
CA ALA A 309 25.00 -12.00 3.76
C ALA A 309 25.89 -10.79 3.44
N HIS A 310 26.00 -9.83 4.38
CA HIS A 310 26.62 -8.53 4.14
C HIS A 310 27.61 -8.09 5.22
N ASP A 311 27.90 -8.92 6.22
CA ASP A 311 28.88 -8.62 7.28
C ASP A 311 28.69 -7.24 7.93
N GLY A 312 27.42 -6.81 8.03
CA GLY A 312 27.04 -5.55 8.63
C GLY A 312 27.03 -4.32 7.70
N GLU A 313 27.45 -4.45 6.43
CA GLU A 313 27.45 -3.33 5.46
C GLU A 313 26.04 -2.77 5.20
N ILE A 314 25.03 -3.65 5.22
CA ILE A 314 23.62 -3.29 5.01
C ILE A 314 22.85 -3.60 6.29
N TYR A 315 22.20 -2.56 6.83
CA TYR A 315 21.33 -2.68 7.99
C TYR A 315 19.95 -2.11 7.67
N PHE A 316 18.90 -2.88 7.93
CA PHE A 316 17.52 -2.42 7.87
C PHE A 316 17.03 -2.08 9.27
N ALA A 317 16.81 -0.79 9.53
CA ALA A 317 16.07 -0.37 10.71
C ALA A 317 14.59 -0.69 10.45
N ILE A 318 13.99 -1.59 11.23
CA ILE A 318 12.57 -1.97 11.11
C ILE A 318 11.92 -1.82 12.48
N ASP A 319 10.85 -1.05 12.55
CA ASP A 319 10.05 -0.92 13.77
C ASP A 319 8.59 -0.60 13.44
N SER A 320 7.73 -0.71 14.44
CA SER A 320 6.29 -0.49 14.30
C SER A 320 5.74 0.41 15.40
N ILE A 321 4.73 1.21 15.08
CA ILE A 321 3.90 1.92 16.05
C ILE A 321 2.50 1.34 16.01
N ALA A 322 1.98 0.99 17.17
CA ALA A 322 0.59 0.57 17.30
C ALA A 322 -0.31 1.79 17.48
N PHE A 323 -1.48 1.79 16.85
CA PHE A 323 -2.39 2.92 16.90
C PHE A 323 -3.86 2.47 16.80
N SER A 324 -4.73 3.32 17.33
CA SER A 324 -6.19 3.14 17.31
C SER A 324 -6.80 3.81 16.07
N PRO A 325 -8.08 3.53 15.74
CA PRO A 325 -8.76 4.15 14.60
C PRO A 325 -8.71 5.68 14.56
N SER A 326 -8.60 6.36 15.71
CA SER A 326 -8.47 7.82 15.78
C SER A 326 -7.19 8.35 15.12
N GLY A 327 -6.14 7.51 15.05
CA GLY A 327 -4.88 7.84 14.41
C GLY A 327 -4.98 8.11 12.91
N PHE A 328 -6.03 7.60 12.22
CA PHE A 328 -6.26 7.96 10.81
C PHE A 328 -6.59 9.45 10.62
N LYS A 329 -7.11 10.14 11.64
CA LYS A 329 -7.41 11.59 11.55
C LYS A 329 -6.15 12.46 11.50
N ASP A 330 -5.08 12.01 12.14
CA ASP A 330 -3.78 12.70 12.16
C ASP A 330 -2.66 11.73 11.79
N PHE A 331 -2.76 11.20 10.58
CA PHE A 331 -1.78 10.24 10.07
C PHE A 331 -0.39 10.87 9.89
N THR A 332 -0.31 12.19 9.69
CA THR A 332 0.95 12.95 9.60
C THR A 332 1.76 12.83 10.89
N LYS A 333 1.10 12.94 12.05
CA LYS A 333 1.74 12.75 13.35
C LYS A 333 2.24 11.32 13.52
N LEU A 334 1.41 10.31 13.21
CA LEU A 334 1.82 8.89 13.27
C LEU A 334 3.04 8.60 12.39
N TRP A 335 3.05 9.15 11.17
CA TRP A 335 4.18 8.99 10.25
C TRP A 335 5.47 9.60 10.80
N SER A 336 5.36 10.78 11.43
CA SER A 336 6.49 11.48 12.04
C SER A 336 7.06 10.69 13.23
N GLU A 337 6.19 10.17 14.10
CA GLU A 337 6.58 9.32 15.23
C GLU A 337 7.24 8.02 14.74
N ALA A 338 6.70 7.39 13.69
CA ALA A 338 7.27 6.17 13.11
C ALA A 338 8.69 6.43 12.59
N ARG A 339 8.90 7.54 11.89
CA ARG A 339 10.21 7.96 11.40
C ARG A 339 11.19 8.23 12.53
N GLU A 340 10.78 8.94 13.59
CA GLU A 340 11.65 9.20 14.75
C GLU A 340 12.10 7.90 15.42
N LYS A 341 11.20 6.92 15.51
CA LYS A 341 11.52 5.59 16.06
C LYS A 341 12.59 4.87 15.23
N ILE A 342 12.52 4.99 13.90
CA ILE A 342 13.52 4.43 12.98
C ILE A 342 14.87 5.12 13.13
N GLU A 343 14.92 6.45 13.23
CA GLU A 343 16.18 7.17 13.44
C GLU A 343 16.86 6.76 14.75
N LYS A 344 16.11 6.67 15.86
CA LYS A 344 16.64 6.15 17.14
C LYS A 344 17.15 4.72 17.05
N LEU A 345 16.57 3.91 16.17
CA LEU A 345 16.99 2.52 15.98
C LEU A 345 18.32 2.44 15.22
N LYS A 346 18.53 3.32 14.23
CA LYS A 346 19.80 3.43 13.48
C LYS A 346 21.00 3.83 14.35
N GLU A 347 20.78 4.50 15.47
CA GLU A 347 21.84 4.84 16.44
C GLU A 347 22.34 3.62 17.24
N LYS A 348 21.59 2.51 17.23
CA LYS A 348 21.89 1.27 17.97
C LYS A 348 21.75 0.04 17.09
N LYS A 349 22.37 0.08 15.90
CA LYS A 349 22.33 -0.99 14.90
C LYS A 349 22.61 -2.35 15.55
N TRP A 350 21.85 -3.36 15.12
CA TRP A 350 21.97 -4.76 15.57
C TRP A 350 21.58 -5.02 17.03
N SER A 351 21.17 -4.00 17.80
CA SER A 351 20.72 -4.19 19.18
C SER A 351 19.54 -5.16 19.31
N GLU A 352 18.74 -5.28 18.25
CA GLU A 352 17.58 -6.17 18.16
C GLU A 352 17.96 -7.66 18.12
N LEU A 353 19.21 -7.98 17.76
CA LEU A 353 19.75 -9.35 17.78
C LEU A 353 20.27 -9.75 19.17
N GLY A 354 20.41 -8.80 20.11
CA GLY A 354 21.05 -9.06 21.40
C GLY A 354 22.58 -8.95 21.29
N LEU A 355 23.12 -7.76 21.57
CA LEU A 355 24.55 -7.46 21.40
C LEU A 355 25.44 -8.29 22.31
N LYS A 356 24.96 -8.62 23.52
CA LYS A 356 25.75 -9.36 24.50
C LYS A 356 25.81 -10.84 24.13
N GLU A 357 24.68 -11.39 23.73
CA GLU A 357 24.53 -12.80 23.35
C GLU A 357 25.24 -13.09 22.03
N ASN A 358 25.30 -12.11 21.12
CA ASN A 358 25.90 -12.24 19.79
C ASN A 358 27.17 -11.39 19.62
N PHE A 359 27.90 -11.11 20.70
CA PHE A 359 29.06 -10.21 20.66
C PHE A 359 30.06 -10.60 19.56
N ASN A 360 30.49 -11.85 19.56
CA ASN A 360 31.48 -12.34 18.59
C ASN A 360 30.97 -12.26 17.15
N LYS A 361 29.66 -12.48 16.93
CA LYS A 361 29.06 -12.40 15.60
C LYS A 361 28.99 -10.97 15.07
N ILE A 362 28.94 -9.96 15.94
CA ILE A 362 28.66 -8.56 15.55
C ILE A 362 29.94 -7.70 15.62
N PHE A 363 30.84 -7.97 16.55
CA PHE A 363 31.97 -7.10 16.87
C PHE A 363 33.35 -7.72 16.64
N GLU A 364 33.45 -9.02 16.32
CA GLU A 364 34.74 -9.58 15.90
C GLU A 364 34.99 -9.29 14.40
N PRO A 365 36.26 -9.22 13.98
CA PRO A 365 36.59 -9.11 12.57
C PRO A 365 35.98 -10.28 11.77
N PHE A 366 35.24 -9.94 10.71
CA PHE A 366 34.63 -10.94 9.82
C PHE A 366 35.67 -11.67 8.95
N ASP A 367 36.88 -11.12 8.85
CA ASP A 367 37.90 -11.57 7.91
C ASP A 367 39.33 -11.28 8.42
N GLN A 368 40.35 -11.94 7.86
CA GLN A 368 41.77 -11.80 8.23
C GLN A 368 42.57 -10.85 7.31
N GLY A 369 41.93 -10.20 6.33
CA GLY A 369 42.50 -9.18 5.44
C GLY A 369 43.47 -9.70 4.38
N ASN A 370 43.55 -11.01 4.15
CA ASN A 370 44.62 -11.62 3.35
C ASN A 370 44.35 -11.65 1.85
N ASN A 371 43.10 -11.53 1.41
CA ASN A 371 42.70 -11.38 0.01
C ASN A 371 41.50 -10.44 -0.04
N TYR A 372 41.31 -9.72 -1.15
CA TYR A 372 40.08 -8.95 -1.38
C TYR A 372 39.71 -8.97 -2.86
N CYS A 373 38.41 -8.92 -3.13
CA CYS A 373 37.89 -8.85 -4.47
C CYS A 373 38.15 -7.46 -5.07
N LYS A 374 38.89 -7.40 -6.19
CA LYS A 374 39.18 -6.15 -6.92
C LYS A 374 37.96 -5.48 -7.56
N VAL A 375 36.78 -6.09 -7.47
CA VAL A 375 35.53 -5.59 -8.06
C VAL A 375 34.56 -5.08 -7.01
N CYS A 376 34.35 -5.79 -5.89
CA CYS A 376 33.45 -5.36 -4.82
C CYS A 376 34.15 -4.85 -3.56
N GLY A 377 35.47 -5.06 -3.41
CA GLY A 377 36.23 -4.62 -2.23
C GLY A 377 36.06 -5.48 -0.99
N VAL A 378 35.21 -6.50 -1.03
CA VAL A 378 35.00 -7.47 0.07
C VAL A 378 36.17 -8.46 0.12
N SER A 379 36.64 -8.73 1.34
CA SER A 379 37.75 -9.66 1.61
C SER A 379 37.42 -11.12 1.35
#